data_AF-A0A0R3R0Q8-F1
#
_entry.id   AF-A0A0R3R0Q8-F1
#
_cell.length_a   1.000
_cell.length_b   1.000
_cell.length_c   1.000
_cell.angle_alpha   90.00
_cell.angle_beta   90.00
_cell.angle_gamma   90.00
#
_symmetry.space_group_name_H-M   'P 1'
#
loop_
_entity.id
_entity.type
_entity.pdbx_description
1 polymer ?
#
loop_
_entity_poly.entity_id
_entity_poly.type
_entity_poly.pdbx_seq_one_letter_code
_entity_poly.pdbx_strand_id
1 'polypeptide(L)'
;MLYHSHGIADALDGGYDMYFGLNVDTDSLVYLMLANSFLHRKFPNVVTIAEEVSGMPALCRPVEEGGQGFDYRLAMAAPDLWIKLLKHFSDEDWDISNLVFTLENRRYAEKHIAYAESHDQALVGDKTIAFWLMDKEMYDFMSDTSPLTPIIERGIALHKMIRLITYGLGGEAWLNFIGNEFGHPEWLDFPRLGNNESFYYCRRQWNLVDDELLRYKYLNNFDRAMNQLEQKHHFLSRGPAYTSWKHQDDKVIAFERAGLLFIFNFHTYKSFSDYKIGIEVAGEYALALSTDDSEFGGFNRLDKNQHYFTFPEGYAGRRNHLCVYVPCRVAIVLEKVGEKRIS
;
A
#
# COMPACT_ATOMS: atom_id res chain seq x y z
N MET A 1 10.73 -13.56 -20.06
CA MET A 1 10.22 -14.88 -20.50
C MET A 1 9.12 -14.74 -21.54
N LEU A 2 8.03 -14.04 -21.22
CA LEU A 2 6.81 -14.03 -22.05
C LEU A 2 7.00 -13.49 -23.48
N TYR A 3 7.99 -12.63 -23.71
CA TYR A 3 8.23 -11.97 -24.98
C TYR A 3 9.67 -12.17 -25.46
N HIS A 4 9.85 -12.35 -26.78
CA HIS A 4 11.16 -12.42 -27.43
C HIS A 4 11.95 -11.11 -27.32
N SER A 5 11.25 -9.96 -27.35
CA SER A 5 11.82 -8.63 -27.03
C SER A 5 12.27 -8.47 -25.57
N HIS A 6 11.83 -9.39 -24.70
CA HIS A 6 11.96 -9.32 -23.25
C HIS A 6 11.35 -8.06 -22.62
N GLY A 7 10.46 -7.35 -23.33
CA GLY A 7 9.84 -6.11 -22.86
C GLY A 7 10.79 -4.91 -22.75
N ILE A 8 12.02 -5.00 -23.30
CA ILE A 8 13.05 -3.95 -23.13
C ILE A 8 12.70 -2.66 -23.90
N ALA A 9 12.05 -2.79 -25.06
CA ALA A 9 11.74 -1.66 -25.94
C ALA A 9 10.24 -1.55 -26.26
N ASP A 10 9.40 -2.30 -25.54
CA ASP A 10 7.96 -2.34 -25.79
C ASP A 10 7.25 -1.25 -24.98
N ALA A 11 6.27 -0.58 -25.60
CA ALA A 11 5.55 0.53 -24.97
C ALA A 11 4.58 0.07 -23.87
N LEU A 12 4.13 -1.20 -23.90
CA LEU A 12 3.24 -1.83 -22.91
C LEU A 12 2.02 -0.96 -22.52
N ASP A 13 1.44 -0.27 -23.50
CA ASP A 13 0.32 0.66 -23.40
C ASP A 13 -1.08 0.04 -23.16
N GLY A 14 -1.19 -1.29 -23.03
CA GLY A 14 -2.44 -2.00 -22.75
C GLY A 14 -3.23 -2.51 -23.96
N GLY A 15 -2.69 -2.44 -25.18
CA GLY A 15 -3.24 -3.11 -26.37
C GLY A 15 -3.12 -4.64 -26.33
N TYR A 16 -4.20 -5.37 -26.68
CA TYR A 16 -4.22 -6.85 -26.63
C TYR A 16 -3.34 -7.49 -27.70
N ASP A 17 -3.10 -6.79 -28.79
CA ASP A 17 -2.20 -7.20 -29.87
C ASP A 17 -0.73 -7.32 -29.42
N MET A 18 -0.32 -6.55 -28.41
CA MET A 18 1.01 -6.70 -27.81
C MET A 18 1.15 -7.97 -26.97
N TYR A 19 0.07 -8.37 -26.29
CA TYR A 19 0.04 -9.59 -25.46
C TYR A 19 -0.13 -10.86 -26.28
N PHE A 20 -0.68 -10.76 -27.49
CA PHE A 20 -1.06 -11.88 -28.34
C PHE A 20 -0.60 -11.65 -29.79
N GLY A 21 0.71 -11.72 -30.01
CA GLY A 21 1.34 -11.56 -31.31
C GLY A 21 2.57 -12.46 -31.49
N LEU A 22 3.26 -12.33 -32.61
CA LEU A 22 4.46 -13.13 -32.91
C LEU A 22 5.65 -12.84 -31.98
N ASN A 23 5.59 -11.76 -31.21
CA ASN A 23 6.60 -11.45 -30.19
C ASN A 23 6.45 -12.31 -28.93
N VAL A 24 5.31 -12.97 -28.75
CA VAL A 24 5.05 -13.83 -27.58
C VAL A 24 5.81 -15.14 -27.74
N ASP A 25 6.60 -15.48 -26.72
CA ASP A 25 7.36 -16.73 -26.68
C ASP A 25 6.45 -17.87 -26.20
N THR A 26 5.91 -18.62 -27.16
CA THR A 26 5.00 -19.74 -26.89
C THR A 26 5.68 -20.87 -26.14
N ASP A 27 6.98 -21.10 -26.36
CA ASP A 27 7.72 -22.17 -25.67
C ASP A 27 7.82 -21.84 -24.18
N SER A 28 8.13 -20.58 -23.85
CA SER A 28 8.11 -20.07 -22.48
C SER A 28 6.72 -20.19 -21.85
N LEU A 29 5.65 -19.83 -22.58
CA LEU A 29 4.28 -19.95 -22.05
C LEU A 29 3.89 -21.40 -21.75
N VAL A 30 4.19 -22.33 -22.67
CA VAL A 30 3.92 -23.76 -22.48
C VAL A 30 4.69 -24.29 -21.28
N TYR A 31 5.96 -23.92 -21.12
CA TYR A 31 6.75 -24.26 -19.94
C TYR A 31 6.08 -23.79 -18.64
N LEU A 32 5.65 -22.53 -18.58
CA LEU A 32 5.00 -21.96 -17.39
C LEU A 32 3.67 -22.66 -17.08
N MET A 33 2.86 -22.96 -18.10
CA MET A 33 1.62 -23.73 -17.95
C MET A 33 1.89 -25.13 -17.39
N LEU A 34 2.89 -25.84 -17.94
CA LEU A 34 3.28 -27.17 -17.47
C LEU A 34 3.79 -27.12 -16.02
N ALA A 35 4.63 -26.14 -15.69
CA ALA A 35 5.17 -25.95 -14.35
C ALA A 35 4.04 -25.69 -13.33
N ASN A 36 3.16 -24.73 -13.61
CA ASN A 36 2.05 -24.40 -12.72
C ASN A 36 1.04 -25.56 -12.61
N SER A 37 0.69 -26.24 -13.71
CA SER A 37 -0.19 -27.41 -13.66
C SER A 37 0.41 -28.54 -12.83
N PHE A 38 1.71 -28.81 -12.99
CA PHE A 38 2.41 -29.81 -12.18
C PHE A 38 2.45 -29.43 -10.70
N LEU A 39 2.83 -28.19 -10.37
CA LEU A 39 2.98 -27.71 -9.00
C LEU A 39 1.65 -27.80 -8.24
N HIS A 40 0.55 -27.30 -8.81
CA HIS A 40 -0.76 -27.32 -8.15
C HIS A 40 -1.35 -28.74 -8.03
N ARG A 41 -1.07 -29.65 -8.97
CA ARG A 41 -1.48 -31.06 -8.83
C ARG A 41 -0.70 -31.81 -7.76
N LYS A 42 0.60 -31.53 -7.64
CA LYS A 42 1.48 -32.22 -6.69
C LYS A 42 1.41 -31.61 -5.28
N PHE A 43 1.23 -30.30 -5.21
CA PHE A 43 1.22 -29.51 -3.98
C PHE A 43 0.02 -28.55 -4.00
N PRO A 44 -1.19 -29.01 -3.61
CA PRO A 44 -2.42 -28.23 -3.77
C PRO A 44 -2.47 -26.87 -3.07
N ASN A 45 -1.59 -26.66 -2.07
CA ASN A 45 -1.51 -25.41 -1.30
C ASN A 45 -0.28 -24.55 -1.71
N VAL A 46 0.42 -24.91 -2.78
CA VAL A 46 1.53 -24.09 -3.30
C VAL A 46 0.98 -22.74 -3.75
N VAL A 47 1.78 -21.70 -3.56
CA VAL A 47 1.51 -20.38 -4.11
C VAL A 47 2.61 -20.04 -5.09
N THR A 48 2.22 -19.70 -6.30
CA THR A 48 3.10 -19.31 -7.40
C THR A 48 2.85 -17.84 -7.75
N ILE A 49 3.92 -17.06 -7.83
CA ILE A 49 3.84 -15.61 -8.02
C ILE A 49 4.61 -15.23 -9.28
N ALA A 50 3.99 -14.47 -10.15
CA ALA A 50 4.63 -13.89 -11.33
C ALA A 50 5.14 -12.47 -11.03
N GLU A 51 6.44 -12.27 -11.20
CA GLU A 51 7.04 -10.95 -11.35
C GLU A 51 6.99 -10.55 -12.83
N GLU A 52 6.00 -9.73 -13.17
CA GLU A 52 5.62 -9.50 -14.56
C GLU A 52 4.99 -8.10 -14.71
N VAL A 53 5.65 -7.22 -15.48
CA VAL A 53 5.31 -5.79 -15.57
C VAL A 53 4.32 -5.46 -16.69
N SER A 54 4.26 -6.28 -17.75
CA SER A 54 3.49 -5.95 -18.96
C SER A 54 1.99 -5.92 -18.78
N GLY A 55 1.45 -6.64 -17.81
CA GLY A 55 0.00 -6.73 -17.63
C GLY A 55 -0.65 -7.88 -18.42
N MET A 56 0.11 -8.91 -18.81
CA MET A 56 -0.42 -10.01 -19.66
C MET A 56 -1.74 -10.57 -19.08
N PRO A 57 -2.84 -10.55 -19.85
CA PRO A 57 -4.13 -11.09 -19.40
C PRO A 57 -4.07 -12.60 -19.18
N ALA A 58 -4.85 -13.10 -18.21
CA ALA A 58 -4.97 -14.52 -17.88
C ALA A 58 -3.69 -15.19 -17.33
N LEU A 59 -2.64 -14.41 -17.06
CA LEU A 59 -1.41 -14.89 -16.44
C LEU A 59 -1.71 -15.56 -15.09
N CYS A 60 -2.65 -14.99 -14.34
CA CYS A 60 -3.07 -15.48 -13.02
C CYS A 60 -4.41 -16.22 -13.05
N ARG A 61 -4.77 -16.85 -14.19
CA ARG A 61 -5.92 -17.76 -14.30
C ARG A 61 -5.47 -19.21 -14.40
N PRO A 62 -6.27 -20.18 -13.90
CA PRO A 62 -5.95 -21.60 -13.98
C PRO A 62 -5.60 -22.06 -15.41
N VAL A 63 -4.69 -23.04 -15.50
CA VAL A 63 -4.28 -23.63 -16.79
C VAL A 63 -5.47 -24.29 -17.48
N GLU A 64 -6.36 -24.91 -16.71
CA GLU A 64 -7.60 -25.53 -17.19
C GLU A 64 -8.59 -24.54 -17.80
N GLU A 65 -8.48 -23.25 -17.47
CA GLU A 65 -9.26 -22.15 -18.08
C GLU A 65 -8.55 -21.52 -19.30
N GLY A 66 -7.35 -21.99 -19.66
CA GLY A 66 -6.51 -21.42 -20.70
C GLY A 66 -5.56 -20.31 -20.23
N GLY A 67 -5.42 -20.09 -18.91
CA GLY A 67 -4.43 -19.18 -18.33
C GLY A 67 -3.05 -19.82 -18.15
N GLN A 68 -2.13 -19.09 -17.52
CA GLN A 68 -0.77 -19.56 -17.26
C GLN A 68 -0.61 -20.22 -15.88
N GLY A 69 -1.63 -20.14 -15.02
CA GLY A 69 -1.70 -20.88 -13.77
C GLY A 69 -0.99 -20.26 -12.57
N PHE A 70 -0.53 -19.02 -12.65
CA PHE A 70 -0.02 -18.32 -11.46
C PHE A 70 -1.16 -17.96 -10.50
N ASP A 71 -0.87 -17.92 -9.20
CA ASP A 71 -1.86 -17.51 -8.20
C ASP A 71 -1.94 -15.99 -8.07
N TYR A 72 -0.79 -15.32 -8.14
CA TYR A 72 -0.66 -13.88 -7.98
C TYR A 72 0.33 -13.30 -8.97
N ARG A 73 0.17 -12.00 -9.24
CA ARG A 73 1.20 -11.16 -9.85
C ARG A 73 1.56 -9.98 -8.96
N LEU A 74 2.76 -9.44 -9.14
CA LEU A 74 3.20 -8.24 -8.43
C LEU A 74 2.53 -6.97 -9.02
N ALA A 75 2.01 -6.10 -8.17
CA ALA A 75 1.44 -4.80 -8.55
C ALA A 75 2.53 -3.74 -8.72
N MET A 76 3.36 -3.90 -9.75
CA MET A 76 4.57 -3.09 -9.97
C MET A 76 4.31 -1.59 -10.20
N ALA A 77 3.09 -1.20 -10.58
CA ALA A 77 2.72 0.20 -10.79
C ALA A 77 2.61 1.02 -9.49
N ALA A 78 2.39 0.37 -8.33
CA ALA A 78 2.22 1.07 -7.06
C ALA A 78 3.53 1.74 -6.57
N PRO A 79 4.69 1.06 -6.56
CA PRO A 79 5.97 1.73 -6.28
C PRO A 79 6.29 2.88 -7.23
N ASP A 80 6.07 2.71 -8.54
CA ASP A 80 6.35 3.74 -9.54
C ASP A 80 5.51 5.00 -9.30
N LEU A 81 4.24 4.83 -8.90
CA LEU A 81 3.38 5.93 -8.47
C LEU A 81 4.00 6.71 -7.32
N TRP A 82 4.43 6.03 -6.26
CA TRP A 82 4.95 6.69 -5.06
C TRP A 82 6.26 7.41 -5.34
N ILE A 83 7.18 6.78 -6.06
CA ILE A 83 8.45 7.43 -6.47
C ILE A 83 8.14 8.67 -7.31
N LYS A 84 7.23 8.56 -8.29
CA LYS A 84 6.86 9.68 -9.15
C LYS A 84 6.30 10.84 -8.33
N LEU A 85 5.37 10.58 -7.41
CA LEU A 85 4.78 11.60 -6.54
C LEU A 85 5.84 12.25 -5.65
N LEU A 86 6.71 11.45 -5.00
CA LEU A 86 7.72 11.96 -4.06
C LEU A 86 8.88 12.71 -4.75
N LYS A 87 9.23 12.33 -5.98
CA LYS A 87 10.36 12.89 -6.72
C LYS A 87 9.99 14.11 -7.55
N HIS A 88 8.77 14.16 -8.09
CA HIS A 88 8.40 15.13 -9.12
C HIS A 88 7.29 16.11 -8.72
N PHE A 89 6.58 15.87 -7.62
CA PHE A 89 5.45 16.69 -7.22
C PHE A 89 5.56 17.18 -5.77
N SER A 90 5.08 18.39 -5.52
CA SER A 90 4.80 18.83 -4.15
C SER A 90 3.56 18.10 -3.61
N ASP A 91 3.41 17.99 -2.29
CA ASP A 91 2.27 17.33 -1.66
C ASP A 91 0.92 17.93 -2.11
N GLU A 92 0.87 19.25 -2.31
CA GLU A 92 -0.32 19.99 -2.75
C GLU A 92 -0.76 19.61 -4.18
N ASP A 93 0.21 19.22 -5.01
CA ASP A 93 0.02 18.89 -6.43
C ASP A 93 -0.32 17.40 -6.65
N TRP A 94 -0.39 16.60 -5.59
CA TRP A 94 -0.74 15.18 -5.73
C TRP A 94 -2.14 15.02 -6.35
N ASP A 95 -2.20 14.33 -7.48
CA ASP A 95 -3.45 13.96 -8.15
C ASP A 95 -4.07 12.76 -7.43
N ILE A 96 -5.10 13.04 -6.63
CA ILE A 96 -5.83 12.06 -5.84
C ILE A 96 -6.58 11.07 -6.72
N SER A 97 -7.10 11.52 -7.87
CA SER A 97 -7.82 10.64 -8.78
C SER A 97 -6.87 9.65 -9.44
N ASN A 98 -5.70 10.10 -9.88
CA ASN A 98 -4.67 9.24 -10.46
C ASN A 98 -4.06 8.28 -9.44
N LEU A 99 -3.85 8.73 -8.20
CA LEU A 99 -3.38 7.89 -7.09
C LEU A 99 -4.35 6.72 -6.87
N VAL A 100 -5.63 7.02 -6.65
CA VAL A 100 -6.67 5.98 -6.46
C VAL A 100 -6.76 5.08 -7.69
N PHE A 101 -6.80 5.67 -8.89
CA PHE A 101 -6.88 4.91 -10.14
C PHE A 101 -5.72 3.91 -10.24
N THR A 102 -4.49 4.33 -9.97
CA THR A 102 -3.32 3.44 -10.11
C THR A 102 -3.35 2.27 -9.13
N LEU A 103 -3.84 2.47 -7.90
CA LEU A 103 -3.99 1.38 -6.91
C LEU A 103 -5.15 0.43 -7.24
N GLU A 104 -6.22 0.95 -7.85
CA GLU A 104 -7.40 0.15 -8.23
C GLU A 104 -7.26 -0.52 -9.60
N ASN A 105 -6.46 0.03 -10.52
CA ASN A 105 -6.39 -0.38 -11.92
C ASN A 105 -5.70 -1.74 -12.07
N ARG A 106 -6.50 -2.79 -11.86
CA ARG A 106 -6.09 -4.18 -11.87
C ARG A 106 -7.13 -5.03 -12.56
N ARG A 107 -6.69 -6.15 -13.13
CA ARG A 107 -7.58 -7.08 -13.82
C ARG A 107 -8.49 -7.78 -12.82
N TYR A 108 -9.80 -7.66 -13.01
CA TYR A 108 -10.78 -8.40 -12.20
C TYR A 108 -10.55 -9.91 -12.31
N ALA A 109 -10.70 -10.62 -11.19
CA ALA A 109 -10.49 -12.06 -11.06
C ALA A 109 -9.04 -12.56 -11.25
N GLU A 110 -8.05 -11.66 -11.28
CA GLU A 110 -6.62 -11.98 -11.21
C GLU A 110 -6.02 -11.33 -9.95
N LYS A 111 -5.45 -12.13 -9.05
CA LYS A 111 -5.00 -11.62 -7.74
C LYS A 111 -3.65 -10.91 -7.86
N HIS A 112 -3.52 -9.80 -7.15
CA HIS A 112 -2.31 -8.98 -7.12
C HIS A 112 -1.73 -8.91 -5.71
N ILE A 113 -0.41 -8.97 -5.62
CA ILE A 113 0.34 -8.63 -4.40
C ILE A 113 0.74 -7.16 -4.50
N ALA A 114 0.22 -6.36 -3.58
CA ALA A 114 0.54 -4.94 -3.47
C ALA A 114 1.72 -4.70 -2.53
N TYR A 115 2.50 -3.68 -2.83
CA TYR A 115 3.62 -3.21 -2.02
C TYR A 115 3.88 -1.75 -2.38
N ALA A 116 4.27 -0.94 -1.40
CA ALA A 116 4.52 0.49 -1.62
C ALA A 116 5.91 0.75 -2.19
N GLU A 117 6.89 -0.08 -1.83
CA GLU A 117 8.27 -0.03 -2.30
C GLU A 117 8.86 -1.44 -2.23
N SER A 118 9.88 -1.72 -3.03
CA SER A 118 10.48 -3.04 -3.14
C SER A 118 11.99 -3.02 -2.92
N HIS A 119 12.62 -4.17 -3.16
CA HIS A 119 14.06 -4.28 -3.14
C HIS A 119 14.75 -3.46 -4.23
N ASP A 120 14.11 -3.26 -5.39
CA ASP A 120 14.67 -2.45 -6.49
C ASP A 120 14.86 -0.99 -6.07
N GLN A 121 13.84 -0.40 -5.43
CA GLN A 121 13.94 0.96 -4.87
C GLN A 121 14.89 1.04 -3.67
N ALA A 122 15.12 -0.08 -2.99
CA ALA A 122 16.08 -0.14 -1.91
C ALA A 122 17.52 -0.22 -2.42
N LEU A 123 17.79 -0.50 -3.69
CA LEU A 123 19.15 -0.59 -4.23
C LEU A 123 19.79 0.77 -4.51
N VAL A 124 21.12 0.79 -4.61
CA VAL A 124 21.88 1.98 -5.00
C VAL A 124 21.39 2.55 -6.34
N GLY A 125 21.04 3.84 -6.34
CA GLY A 125 20.48 4.53 -7.50
C GLY A 125 19.04 5.01 -7.31
N ASP A 126 18.35 4.53 -6.28
CA ASP A 126 17.07 5.07 -5.82
C ASP A 126 17.10 5.29 -4.28
N LYS A 127 15.99 5.74 -3.72
CA LYS A 127 15.80 5.96 -2.27
C LYS A 127 14.57 5.20 -1.78
N THR A 128 14.62 4.71 -0.54
CA THR A 128 13.43 4.21 0.16
C THR A 128 12.40 5.34 0.31
N ILE A 129 11.12 5.01 0.51
CA ILE A 129 10.06 5.99 0.76
C ILE A 129 10.43 6.86 1.99
N ALA A 130 10.95 6.23 3.05
CA ALA A 130 11.42 6.95 4.23
C ALA A 130 12.49 7.99 3.87
N PHE A 131 13.48 7.61 3.05
CA PHE A 131 14.57 8.50 2.67
C PHE A 131 14.18 9.54 1.61
N TRP A 132 13.17 9.27 0.77
CA TRP A 132 12.51 10.30 -0.07
C TRP A 132 11.78 11.35 0.78
N LEU A 133 11.16 10.92 1.88
CA LEU A 133 10.34 11.78 2.73
C LEU A 133 11.16 12.65 3.69
N MET A 134 12.24 12.10 4.25
CA MET A 134 12.98 12.70 5.36
C MET A 134 14.46 12.99 5.05
N ASP A 135 15.03 12.33 4.04
CA ASP A 135 16.43 12.47 3.61
C ASP A 135 17.40 12.48 4.82
N LYS A 136 18.44 13.32 4.78
CA LYS A 136 19.44 13.47 5.82
C LYS A 136 18.90 13.84 7.21
N GLU A 137 17.70 14.39 7.34
CA GLU A 137 17.15 14.69 8.67
C GLU A 137 16.91 13.41 9.49
N MET A 138 16.82 12.25 8.84
CA MET A 138 16.74 10.96 9.52
C MET A 138 17.94 10.69 10.45
N TYR A 139 19.11 11.26 10.16
CA TYR A 139 20.32 11.03 10.97
C TYR A 139 20.33 11.83 12.27
N ASP A 140 19.72 13.03 12.27
CA ASP A 140 19.81 13.97 13.39
C ASP A 140 18.50 14.04 14.21
N PHE A 141 17.35 13.81 13.55
CA PHE A 141 16.02 14.08 14.11
C PHE A 141 15.14 12.84 14.28
N MET A 142 15.71 11.64 14.25
CA MET A 142 14.99 10.40 14.58
C MET A 142 15.06 10.02 16.06
N SER A 143 15.65 10.85 16.93
CA SER A 143 15.57 10.67 18.38
C SER A 143 14.29 11.25 18.95
N ASP A 144 13.68 10.58 19.92
CA ASP A 144 12.56 11.13 20.70
C ASP A 144 12.97 12.36 21.52
N THR A 145 14.26 12.51 21.84
CA THR A 145 14.78 13.64 22.62
C THR A 145 15.13 14.85 21.75
N SER A 146 15.27 14.68 20.43
CA SER A 146 15.49 15.81 19.52
C SER A 146 14.16 16.41 19.07
N PRO A 147 14.15 17.68 18.61
CA PRO A 147 12.92 18.29 18.12
C PRO A 147 12.23 17.45 17.04
N LEU A 148 10.90 17.41 17.07
CA LEU A 148 10.12 16.88 15.94
C LEU A 148 10.04 17.97 14.88
N THR A 149 10.92 17.90 13.88
CA THR A 149 10.91 18.86 12.78
C THR A 149 9.69 18.63 11.89
N PRO A 150 9.19 19.65 11.17
CA PRO A 150 8.10 19.47 10.22
C PRO A 150 8.38 18.43 9.12
N ILE A 151 9.65 18.19 8.78
CA ILE A 151 10.07 17.18 7.79
C ILE A 151 9.95 15.77 8.36
N ILE A 152 10.43 15.54 9.60
CA ILE A 152 10.26 14.23 10.26
C ILE A 152 8.80 13.94 10.57
N GLU A 153 8.04 14.94 11.05
CA GLU A 153 6.60 14.82 11.27
C GLU A 153 5.88 14.40 9.98
N ARG A 154 6.12 15.13 8.88
CA ARG A 154 5.58 14.81 7.55
C ARG A 154 5.98 13.39 7.13
N GLY A 155 7.25 13.03 7.28
CA GLY A 155 7.76 11.75 6.83
C GLY A 155 7.18 10.57 7.58
N ILE A 156 7.08 10.65 8.91
CA ILE A 156 6.46 9.61 9.73
C ILE A 156 4.98 9.46 9.34
N ALA A 157 4.25 10.57 9.20
CA ALA A 157 2.83 10.54 8.85
C ALA A 157 2.60 9.94 7.45
N LEU A 158 3.29 10.45 6.42
CA LEU A 158 3.10 9.99 5.04
C LEU A 158 3.60 8.56 4.83
N HIS A 159 4.67 8.12 5.50
CA HIS A 159 5.12 6.74 5.42
C HIS A 159 4.03 5.75 5.86
N LYS A 160 3.37 6.02 6.99
CA LYS A 160 2.23 5.21 7.47
C LYS A 160 1.06 5.25 6.49
N MET A 161 0.68 6.43 6.02
CA MET A 161 -0.46 6.60 5.12
C MET A 161 -0.26 5.92 3.77
N ILE A 162 0.91 6.07 3.15
CA ILE A 162 1.28 5.45 1.86
C ILE A 162 1.17 3.92 1.96
N ARG A 163 1.69 3.34 3.05
CA ARG A 163 1.64 1.89 3.27
C ARG A 163 0.20 1.42 3.50
N LEU A 164 -0.56 2.11 4.34
CA LEU A 164 -1.95 1.75 4.63
C LEU A 164 -2.87 1.85 3.41
N ILE A 165 -2.76 2.91 2.60
CA ILE A 165 -3.60 3.03 1.39
C ILE A 165 -3.23 1.98 0.35
N THR A 166 -1.93 1.70 0.16
CA THR A 166 -1.48 0.64 -0.76
C THR A 166 -1.96 -0.73 -0.28
N TYR A 167 -1.92 -0.98 1.03
CA TYR A 167 -2.39 -2.23 1.62
C TYR A 167 -3.91 -2.41 1.53
N GLY A 168 -4.66 -1.35 1.85
CA GLY A 168 -6.12 -1.37 1.83
C GLY A 168 -6.72 -1.41 0.43
N LEU A 169 -6.08 -0.79 -0.57
CA LEU A 169 -6.65 -0.57 -1.90
C LEU A 169 -5.94 -1.31 -3.05
N GLY A 170 -4.66 -1.61 -2.89
CA GLY A 170 -3.77 -1.97 -4.01
C GLY A 170 -3.75 -3.44 -4.42
N GLY A 171 -4.29 -4.37 -3.63
CA GLY A 171 -4.05 -5.81 -3.83
C GLY A 171 -4.95 -6.75 -3.07
N GLU A 172 -4.88 -8.04 -3.39
CA GLU A 172 -5.44 -9.18 -2.64
C GLU A 172 -4.40 -9.82 -1.71
N ALA A 173 -3.18 -9.31 -1.69
CA ALA A 173 -2.07 -9.71 -0.83
C ALA A 173 -1.12 -8.53 -0.63
N TRP A 174 -0.24 -8.62 0.37
CA TRP A 174 0.71 -7.57 0.74
C TRP A 174 2.13 -8.11 0.81
N LEU A 175 3.06 -7.28 0.35
CA LEU A 175 4.50 -7.55 0.42
C LEU A 175 5.20 -6.35 1.05
N ASN A 176 6.20 -6.65 1.87
CA ASN A 176 7.09 -5.67 2.45
C ASN A 176 8.54 -6.18 2.36
N PHE A 177 9.44 -5.37 1.81
CA PHE A 177 10.86 -5.68 1.80
C PHE A 177 11.51 -5.36 3.15
N ILE A 178 12.41 -6.24 3.60
CA ILE A 178 13.01 -6.23 4.93
C ILE A 178 13.62 -4.86 5.30
N GLY A 179 13.21 -4.30 6.42
CA GLY A 179 13.63 -2.99 6.92
C GLY A 179 12.67 -1.84 6.56
N ASN A 180 11.94 -1.94 5.46
CA ASN A 180 11.01 -0.88 5.05
C ASN A 180 9.82 -0.78 6.03
N GLU A 181 9.56 -1.82 6.82
CA GLU A 181 8.51 -1.83 7.84
C GLU A 181 8.68 -0.76 8.91
N PHE A 182 9.92 -0.40 9.22
CA PHE A 182 10.24 0.64 10.19
C PHE A 182 10.85 1.88 9.54
N GLY A 183 10.80 1.99 8.20
CA GLY A 183 11.40 3.11 7.47
C GLY A 183 12.92 3.15 7.61
N HIS A 184 13.58 2.02 7.34
CA HIS A 184 15.05 1.93 7.36
C HIS A 184 15.67 3.06 6.49
N PRO A 185 16.67 3.80 7.02
CA PRO A 185 17.31 4.90 6.30
C PRO A 185 18.21 4.39 5.17
N GLU A 186 18.84 5.32 4.43
CA GLU A 186 19.85 5.01 3.41
C GLU A 186 19.30 4.13 2.25
N TRP A 187 20.17 3.28 1.70
CA TRP A 187 19.90 2.32 0.63
C TRP A 187 20.75 1.05 0.88
N LEU A 188 20.46 0.00 0.13
CA LEU A 188 21.19 -1.25 0.03
C LEU A 188 22.18 -1.15 -1.13
N ASP A 189 23.46 -1.41 -0.88
CA ASP A 189 24.46 -1.54 -1.95
C ASP A 189 25.31 -2.78 -1.68
N PHE A 190 25.42 -3.64 -2.69
CA PHE A 190 26.22 -4.86 -2.61
C PHE A 190 27.68 -4.57 -2.96
N PRO A 191 28.64 -5.34 -2.40
CA PRO A 191 30.05 -5.23 -2.76
C PRO A 191 30.25 -5.37 -4.28
N ARG A 192 30.83 -4.34 -4.89
CA ARG A 192 31.15 -4.29 -6.33
C ARG A 192 32.33 -3.35 -6.57
N LEU A 193 32.94 -3.43 -7.76
CA LEU A 193 34.06 -2.56 -8.13
C LEU A 193 33.74 -1.07 -7.93
N GLY A 194 32.50 -0.65 -8.24
CA GLY A 194 32.07 0.74 -8.12
C GLY A 194 31.90 1.27 -6.69
N ASN A 195 32.04 0.42 -5.66
CA ASN A 195 32.04 0.84 -4.26
C ASN A 195 33.22 0.25 -3.46
N ASN A 196 34.30 -0.14 -4.15
CA ASN A 196 35.49 -0.76 -3.57
C ASN A 196 35.16 -2.00 -2.71
N GLU A 197 34.26 -2.85 -3.21
CA GLU A 197 33.90 -4.12 -2.57
C GLU A 197 33.38 -3.91 -1.13
N SER A 198 32.72 -2.78 -0.89
CA SER A 198 32.25 -2.39 0.43
C SER A 198 31.00 -3.16 0.84
N PHE A 199 31.03 -3.67 2.07
CA PHE A 199 29.87 -4.28 2.74
C PHE A 199 29.09 -3.29 3.61
N TYR A 200 29.49 -2.01 3.64
CA TYR A 200 28.95 -1.02 4.59
C TYR A 200 27.43 -0.85 4.49
N TYR A 201 26.89 -0.80 3.28
CA TYR A 201 25.45 -0.69 3.01
C TYR A 201 24.76 -2.04 2.79
N CYS A 202 25.50 -3.15 2.74
CA CYS A 202 24.97 -4.50 2.54
C CYS A 202 24.50 -5.12 3.87
N ARG A 203 23.66 -4.39 4.61
CA ARG A 203 23.19 -4.79 5.96
C ARG A 203 21.78 -4.25 6.26
N ARG A 204 21.26 -4.62 7.42
CA ARG A 204 20.07 -4.03 8.04
C ARG A 204 20.42 -3.55 9.44
N GLN A 205 20.01 -2.35 9.80
CA GLN A 205 20.34 -1.69 11.06
C GLN A 205 19.25 -1.96 12.10
N TRP A 206 19.13 -3.20 12.57
CA TRP A 206 18.09 -3.61 13.53
C TRP A 206 18.13 -2.84 14.86
N ASN A 207 19.32 -2.39 15.24
CA ASN A 207 19.51 -1.50 16.39
C ASN A 207 18.67 -0.21 16.31
N LEU A 208 18.28 0.26 15.12
CA LEU A 208 17.47 1.47 14.97
C LEU A 208 16.02 1.26 15.45
N VAL A 209 15.45 0.09 15.19
CA VAL A 209 14.06 -0.23 15.56
C VAL A 209 13.95 -0.79 16.98
N ASP A 210 15.02 -1.41 17.48
CA ASP A 210 15.09 -1.94 18.84
C ASP A 210 15.37 -0.85 19.91
N ASP A 211 15.88 0.32 19.50
CA ASP A 211 16.19 1.41 20.42
C ASP A 211 14.93 2.23 20.76
N GLU A 212 14.50 2.13 22.01
CA GLU A 212 13.34 2.85 22.56
C GLU A 212 13.53 4.37 22.62
N LEU A 213 14.70 4.92 22.33
CA LEU A 213 14.90 6.37 22.19
C LEU A 213 14.73 6.86 20.76
N LEU A 214 14.56 5.97 19.78
CA LEU A 214 14.42 6.33 18.38
C LEU A 214 12.98 6.18 17.87
N ARG A 215 12.64 7.01 16.86
CA ARG A 215 11.31 7.12 16.26
C ARG A 215 10.98 5.98 15.28
N TYR A 216 11.93 5.13 14.89
CA TYR A 216 11.69 3.98 14.00
C TYR A 216 10.69 2.98 14.60
N LYS A 217 10.67 2.84 15.94
CA LYS A 217 9.70 2.01 16.67
C LYS A 217 8.25 2.39 16.35
N TYR A 218 7.96 3.66 16.08
CA TYR A 218 6.61 4.13 15.76
C TYR A 218 6.13 3.59 14.41
N LEU A 219 7.00 3.60 13.39
CA LEU A 219 6.71 3.03 12.08
C LEU A 219 6.54 1.51 12.16
N ASN A 220 7.38 0.84 12.95
CA ASN A 220 7.30 -0.60 13.20
C ASN A 220 6.02 -1.00 13.95
N ASN A 221 5.65 -0.24 14.99
CA ASN A 221 4.42 -0.47 15.75
C ASN A 221 3.19 -0.28 14.86
N PHE A 222 3.21 0.74 13.98
CA PHE A 222 2.16 0.95 13.02
C PHE A 222 2.06 -0.22 12.03
N ASP A 223 3.18 -0.69 11.47
CA ASP A 223 3.18 -1.85 10.58
C ASP A 223 2.60 -3.09 11.26
N ARG A 224 2.96 -3.33 12.53
CA ARG A 224 2.39 -4.42 13.32
C ARG A 224 0.88 -4.28 13.47
N ALA A 225 0.40 -3.10 13.86
CA ALA A 225 -1.03 -2.83 14.05
C ALA A 225 -1.80 -2.94 12.73
N MET A 226 -1.21 -2.48 11.63
CA MET A 226 -1.74 -2.58 10.28
C MET A 226 -1.93 -4.04 9.85
N ASN A 227 -0.96 -4.92 10.12
CA ASN A 227 -1.07 -6.36 9.85
C ASN A 227 -2.05 -7.07 10.80
N GLN A 228 -2.12 -6.66 12.07
CA GLN A 228 -3.11 -7.19 13.02
C GLN A 228 -4.54 -6.82 12.60
N LEU A 229 -4.75 -5.63 12.04
CA LEU A 229 -6.04 -5.23 11.48
C LEU A 229 -6.44 -6.14 10.31
N GLU A 230 -5.52 -6.45 9.40
CA GLU A 230 -5.78 -7.40 8.32
C GLU A 230 -6.07 -8.80 8.87
N GLN A 231 -5.27 -9.29 9.83
CA GLN A 231 -5.49 -10.58 10.47
C GLN A 231 -6.85 -10.70 11.16
N LYS A 232 -7.40 -9.59 11.69
CA LYS A 232 -8.72 -9.55 12.34
C LYS A 232 -9.87 -9.50 11.34
N HIS A 233 -9.73 -8.73 10.25
CA HIS A 233 -10.83 -8.42 9.33
C HIS A 233 -10.76 -9.15 7.98
N HIS A 234 -9.62 -9.75 7.66
CA HIS A 234 -9.31 -10.46 6.42
C HIS A 234 -9.65 -9.66 5.16
N PHE A 235 -9.41 -8.35 5.18
CA PHE A 235 -9.91 -7.45 4.14
C PHE A 235 -9.23 -7.66 2.79
N LEU A 236 -7.99 -8.17 2.75
CA LEU A 236 -7.31 -8.49 1.49
C LEU A 236 -8.01 -9.59 0.70
N SER A 237 -8.49 -10.61 1.40
CA SER A 237 -9.17 -11.76 0.81
C SER A 237 -10.64 -11.48 0.41
N ARG A 238 -11.19 -10.33 0.81
CA ARG A 238 -12.62 -10.03 0.72
C ARG A 238 -12.93 -8.95 -0.33
N GLY A 239 -12.85 -9.36 -1.58
CA GLY A 239 -13.28 -8.57 -2.74
C GLY A 239 -12.53 -7.24 -2.93
N PRO A 240 -12.82 -6.54 -4.03
CA PRO A 240 -12.28 -5.20 -4.25
C PRO A 240 -12.90 -4.20 -3.27
N ALA A 241 -12.17 -3.12 -3.01
CA ALA A 241 -12.73 -1.98 -2.30
C ALA A 241 -13.78 -1.25 -3.14
N TYR A 242 -14.63 -0.48 -2.47
CA TYR A 242 -15.51 0.50 -3.10
C TYR A 242 -15.03 1.90 -2.69
N THR A 243 -14.39 2.63 -3.60
CA THR A 243 -14.00 4.02 -3.35
C THR A 243 -15.19 4.96 -3.53
N SER A 244 -15.69 5.48 -2.41
CA SER A 244 -16.81 6.43 -2.40
C SER A 244 -16.34 7.86 -2.58
N TRP A 245 -15.12 8.20 -2.17
CA TRP A 245 -14.63 9.57 -2.15
C TRP A 245 -13.16 9.67 -2.58
N LYS A 246 -12.87 10.62 -3.48
CA LYS A 246 -11.52 10.94 -3.96
C LYS A 246 -11.43 12.43 -4.32
N HIS A 247 -11.48 13.27 -3.30
CA HIS A 247 -11.66 14.71 -3.45
C HIS A 247 -10.33 15.44 -3.63
N GLN A 248 -10.15 16.10 -4.79
CA GLN A 248 -8.87 16.69 -5.18
C GLN A 248 -8.47 17.91 -4.32
N ASP A 249 -9.40 18.81 -4.00
CA ASP A 249 -9.04 20.05 -3.29
C ASP A 249 -8.78 19.79 -1.80
N ASP A 250 -9.72 19.10 -1.15
CA ASP A 250 -9.57 18.66 0.24
C ASP A 250 -8.48 17.61 0.45
N LYS A 251 -8.01 16.94 -0.62
CA LYS A 251 -7.05 15.83 -0.57
C LYS A 251 -7.54 14.66 0.30
N VAL A 252 -8.85 14.42 0.34
CA VAL A 252 -9.47 13.35 1.13
C VAL A 252 -9.86 12.16 0.24
N ILE A 253 -9.46 10.97 0.67
CA ILE A 253 -9.85 9.70 0.04
C ILE A 253 -10.65 8.89 1.05
N ALA A 254 -11.76 8.28 0.63
CA ALA A 254 -12.48 7.32 1.44
C ALA A 254 -12.97 6.13 0.61
N PHE A 255 -12.79 4.93 1.17
CA PHE A 255 -13.23 3.68 0.55
C PHE A 255 -13.65 2.65 1.58
N GLU A 256 -14.56 1.76 1.18
CA GLU A 256 -14.99 0.63 1.99
C GLU A 256 -14.36 -0.66 1.49
N ARG A 257 -13.83 -1.49 2.40
CA ARG A 257 -13.37 -2.84 2.08
C ARG A 257 -13.66 -3.79 3.23
N ALA A 258 -14.29 -4.92 2.92
CA ALA A 258 -14.65 -5.95 3.91
C ALA A 258 -15.45 -5.44 5.14
N GLY A 259 -16.25 -4.39 4.97
CA GLY A 259 -17.03 -3.78 6.05
C GLY A 259 -16.26 -2.75 6.91
N LEU A 260 -14.99 -2.51 6.62
CA LEU A 260 -14.22 -1.39 7.14
C LEU A 260 -14.40 -0.15 6.25
N LEU A 261 -14.40 1.03 6.86
CA LEU A 261 -14.34 2.32 6.17
C LEU A 261 -12.96 2.95 6.40
N PHE A 262 -12.18 3.09 5.34
CA PHE A 262 -10.88 3.74 5.36
C PHE A 262 -11.03 5.19 4.92
N ILE A 263 -10.40 6.12 5.65
CA ILE A 263 -10.45 7.55 5.38
C ILE A 263 -9.04 8.11 5.50
N PHE A 264 -8.57 8.82 4.47
CA PHE A 264 -7.24 9.43 4.41
C PHE A 264 -7.38 10.92 4.14
N ASN A 265 -6.70 11.75 4.91
CA ASN A 265 -6.53 13.17 4.62
C ASN A 265 -5.07 13.46 4.27
N PHE A 266 -4.78 13.57 2.98
CA PHE A 266 -3.45 13.92 2.46
C PHE A 266 -3.20 15.44 2.42
N HIS A 267 -4.13 16.26 2.90
CA HIS A 267 -3.92 17.70 2.93
C HIS A 267 -2.74 18.06 3.85
N THR A 268 -1.91 18.99 3.40
CA THR A 268 -0.68 19.39 4.10
C THR A 268 -0.89 20.19 5.39
N TYR A 269 -2.08 20.78 5.60
CA TYR A 269 -2.35 21.62 6.77
C TYR A 269 -3.82 21.67 7.20
N LYS A 270 -4.80 21.47 6.28
CA LYS A 270 -6.21 21.53 6.66
C LYS A 270 -6.65 20.28 7.40
N SER A 271 -7.25 20.50 8.56
CA SER A 271 -7.99 19.50 9.31
C SER A 271 -9.48 19.78 9.14
N PHE A 272 -10.28 18.74 8.95
CA PHE A 272 -11.70 18.88 8.69
C PHE A 272 -12.52 18.35 9.86
N SER A 273 -13.32 19.23 10.46
CA SER A 273 -14.35 18.85 11.43
C SER A 273 -15.65 18.53 10.71
N ASP A 274 -16.41 17.57 11.23
CA ASP A 274 -17.71 17.15 10.71
C ASP A 274 -17.70 16.80 9.20
N TYR A 275 -16.59 16.24 8.72
CA TYR A 275 -16.41 15.90 7.31
C TYR A 275 -17.33 14.73 6.93
N LYS A 276 -18.21 14.97 5.97
CA LYS A 276 -19.24 14.02 5.54
C LYS A 276 -18.63 12.93 4.66
N ILE A 277 -18.76 11.67 5.09
CA ILE A 277 -18.28 10.48 4.35
C ILE A 277 -19.44 9.53 4.09
N GLY A 278 -19.57 9.08 2.84
CA GLY A 278 -20.59 8.11 2.44
C GLY A 278 -20.24 6.70 2.90
N ILE A 279 -21.23 5.95 3.38
CA ILE A 279 -21.08 4.58 3.85
C ILE A 279 -22.32 3.74 3.52
N GLU A 280 -22.13 2.47 3.21
CA GLU A 280 -23.23 1.64 2.69
C GLU A 280 -24.16 1.10 3.75
N VAL A 281 -23.57 0.61 4.83
CA VAL A 281 -24.30 -0.09 5.88
C VAL A 281 -24.57 0.88 7.01
N ALA A 282 -25.85 1.06 7.35
CA ALA A 282 -26.23 1.85 8.51
C ALA A 282 -25.78 1.18 9.81
N GLY A 283 -25.48 1.99 10.82
CA GLY A 283 -25.20 1.54 12.18
C GLY A 283 -24.32 2.51 12.95
N GLU A 284 -23.59 1.92 13.88
CA GLU A 284 -22.62 2.58 14.74
C GLU A 284 -21.23 2.04 14.39
N TYR A 285 -20.26 2.95 14.30
CA TYR A 285 -18.88 2.64 13.94
C TYR A 285 -17.94 3.13 15.04
N ALA A 286 -16.83 2.44 15.22
CA ALA A 286 -15.77 2.78 16.16
C ALA A 286 -14.40 2.75 15.44
N LEU A 287 -13.42 3.40 16.04
CA LEU A 287 -12.06 3.48 15.51
C LEU A 287 -11.36 2.11 15.62
N ALA A 288 -11.06 1.50 14.47
CA ALA A 288 -10.31 0.25 14.39
C ALA A 288 -8.79 0.49 14.34
N LEU A 289 -8.37 1.58 13.68
CA LEU A 289 -6.99 2.01 13.57
C LEU A 289 -6.94 3.53 13.31
N SER A 290 -6.00 4.22 13.94
CA SER A 290 -5.70 5.63 13.64
C SER A 290 -4.19 5.81 13.51
N THR A 291 -3.74 6.38 12.40
CA THR A 291 -2.32 6.70 12.23
C THR A 291 -1.87 7.82 13.16
N ASP A 292 -2.80 8.56 13.77
CA ASP A 292 -2.48 9.68 14.65
C ASP A 292 -2.24 9.24 16.11
N ASP A 293 -2.35 7.96 16.43
CA ASP A 293 -2.11 7.47 17.79
C ASP A 293 -0.64 7.70 18.20
N SER A 294 -0.42 8.01 19.48
CA SER A 294 0.92 8.32 20.00
C SER A 294 1.88 7.12 19.92
N GLU A 295 1.36 5.89 20.01
CA GLU A 295 2.13 4.65 19.81
C GLU A 295 2.71 4.50 18.39
N PHE A 296 2.17 5.28 17.44
CA PHE A 296 2.63 5.38 16.06
C PHE A 296 3.30 6.73 15.78
N GLY A 297 3.64 7.52 16.81
CA GLY A 297 4.29 8.82 16.66
C GLY A 297 3.38 9.91 16.08
N GLY A 298 2.05 9.77 16.24
CA GLY A 298 1.08 10.82 15.93
C GLY A 298 0.75 11.72 17.13
N PHE A 299 -0.19 12.64 16.95
CA PHE A 299 -0.52 13.68 17.94
C PHE A 299 -1.67 13.31 18.89
N ASN A 300 -2.26 12.12 18.73
CA ASN A 300 -3.35 11.59 19.52
C ASN A 300 -4.56 12.56 19.58
N ARG A 301 -4.96 13.11 18.42
CA ARG A 301 -6.04 14.11 18.31
C ARG A 301 -7.44 13.51 18.24
N LEU A 302 -7.55 12.20 18.06
CA LEU A 302 -8.83 11.49 18.02
C LEU A 302 -9.11 10.79 19.37
N ASP A 303 -10.36 10.85 19.82
CA ASP A 303 -10.80 10.05 20.98
C ASP A 303 -11.06 8.61 20.56
N LYS A 304 -10.32 7.65 21.13
CA LYS A 304 -10.47 6.22 20.84
C LYS A 304 -11.84 5.66 21.25
N ASN A 305 -12.56 6.34 22.15
CA ASN A 305 -13.91 5.95 22.58
C ASN A 305 -15.02 6.63 21.77
N GLN A 306 -14.68 7.43 20.75
CA GLN A 306 -15.67 8.08 19.91
C GLN A 306 -16.47 7.04 19.11
N HIS A 307 -17.80 7.19 19.14
CA HIS A 307 -18.72 6.43 18.30
C HIS A 307 -19.22 7.31 17.16
N TYR A 308 -19.25 6.75 15.95
CA TYR A 308 -19.69 7.40 14.73
C TYR A 308 -21.02 6.81 14.29
N PHE A 309 -22.08 7.61 14.36
CA PHE A 309 -23.44 7.18 13.97
C PHE A 309 -23.73 7.56 12.53
N THR A 310 -24.35 6.64 11.79
CA THR A 310 -24.77 6.89 10.41
C THR A 310 -26.12 7.59 10.34
N PHE A 311 -26.28 8.47 9.37
CA PHE A 311 -27.54 9.10 8.99
C PHE A 311 -28.09 8.45 7.70
N PRO A 312 -29.40 8.16 7.62
CA PRO A 312 -30.03 7.46 6.50
C PRO A 312 -30.28 8.39 5.30
N GLU A 313 -29.27 9.15 4.91
CA GLU A 313 -29.28 10.01 3.74
C GLU A 313 -28.09 9.65 2.85
N GLY A 314 -28.37 9.35 1.58
CA GLY A 314 -27.35 8.95 0.63
C GLY A 314 -26.33 10.07 0.36
N TYR A 315 -25.07 9.68 0.22
CA TYR A 315 -23.97 10.58 -0.09
C TYR A 315 -22.88 9.84 -0.87
N ALA A 316 -22.28 10.50 -1.86
CA ALA A 316 -21.16 9.96 -2.64
C ALA A 316 -21.38 8.53 -3.19
N GLY A 317 -22.60 8.25 -3.67
CA GLY A 317 -22.96 6.94 -4.21
C GLY A 317 -23.17 5.84 -3.17
N ARG A 318 -23.30 6.18 -1.88
CA ARG A 318 -23.63 5.26 -0.79
C ARG A 318 -25.00 5.57 -0.19
N ARG A 319 -25.61 4.58 0.46
CA ARG A 319 -26.97 4.72 1.05
C ARG A 319 -27.04 5.57 2.32
N ASN A 320 -25.96 5.66 3.07
CA ASN A 320 -25.89 6.41 4.33
C ASN A 320 -24.66 7.32 4.31
N HIS A 321 -24.54 8.17 5.32
CA HIS A 321 -23.31 8.89 5.60
C HIS A 321 -23.05 8.99 7.10
N LEU A 322 -21.81 9.32 7.46
CA LEU A 322 -21.41 9.71 8.81
C LEU A 322 -20.52 10.95 8.72
N CYS A 323 -20.30 11.62 9.85
CA CYS A 323 -19.40 12.77 9.95
C CYS A 323 -18.19 12.40 10.80
N VAL A 324 -17.00 12.78 10.34
CA VAL A 324 -15.72 12.49 11.01
C VAL A 324 -14.89 13.75 11.19
N TYR A 325 -14.13 13.78 12.27
CA TYR A 325 -12.99 14.67 12.37
C TYR A 325 -11.78 13.99 11.73
N VAL A 326 -11.19 14.61 10.70
CA VAL A 326 -10.03 14.07 9.98
C VAL A 326 -8.90 15.10 9.97
N PRO A 327 -7.92 14.98 10.87
CA PRO A 327 -6.77 15.88 10.90
C PRO A 327 -5.93 15.80 9.62
N CYS A 328 -5.15 16.85 9.34
CA CYS A 328 -4.17 16.82 8.24
C CYS A 328 -3.16 15.70 8.42
N ARG A 329 -2.79 15.04 7.30
CA ARG A 329 -1.83 13.92 7.25
C ARG A 329 -2.17 12.78 8.23
N VAL A 330 -3.45 12.41 8.28
CA VAL A 330 -3.95 11.29 9.09
C VAL A 330 -4.78 10.36 8.24
N ALA A 331 -4.65 9.06 8.52
CA ALA A 331 -5.60 8.06 8.09
C ALA A 331 -6.27 7.40 9.30
N ILE A 332 -7.56 7.13 9.16
CA ILE A 332 -8.35 6.38 10.13
C ILE A 332 -9.07 5.23 9.43
N VAL A 333 -9.25 4.14 10.16
CA VAL A 333 -10.06 3.00 9.74
C VAL A 333 -11.16 2.81 10.77
N LEU A 334 -12.40 2.78 10.31
CA LEU A 334 -13.57 2.56 11.15
C LEU A 334 -14.11 1.15 10.92
N GLU A 335 -14.50 0.48 12.01
CA GLU A 335 -15.21 -0.80 11.99
C GLU A 335 -16.62 -0.63 12.52
N LYS A 336 -17.58 -1.40 11.97
CA LYS A 336 -18.94 -1.42 12.49
C LYS A 336 -18.94 -2.07 13.88
N VAL A 337 -19.52 -1.40 14.87
CA VAL A 337 -19.78 -1.99 16.19
C VAL A 337 -20.81 -3.11 16.00
N GLY A 338 -20.44 -4.33 16.38
CA GLY A 338 -21.36 -5.46 16.29
C GLY A 338 -22.60 -5.21 17.15
N GLU A 339 -23.77 -5.64 16.67
CA GLU A 339 -24.94 -5.77 17.55
C GLU A 339 -24.53 -6.70 18.69
N LYS A 340 -24.60 -6.23 19.94
CA LYS A 340 -24.52 -7.12 21.10
C LYS A 340 -25.56 -8.21 20.85
N ARG A 341 -25.13 -9.43 20.55
CA ARG A 341 -25.97 -10.60 20.66
C ARG A 341 -26.39 -10.65 22.13
N ILE A 342 -27.59 -10.19 22.42
CA ILE A 342 -28.25 -10.45 23.70
C ILE A 342 -28.45 -11.96 23.69
N SER A 343 -27.54 -12.66 24.35
CA SER A 343 -27.59 -14.11 24.56
C SER A 343 -28.75 -14.48 25.46
#